data_AF-A0A3D1TV20-F1
#
_entry.id   AF-A0A3D1TV20-F1
#
_cell.length_a   1.000
_cell.length_b   1.000
_cell.length_c   1.000
_cell.angle_alpha   90.00
_cell.angle_beta   90.00
_cell.angle_gamma   90.00
#
_symmetry.space_group_name_H-M   'P 1'
#
loop_
_entity.id
_entity.type
_entity.pdbx_description
1 polymer ?
#
loop_
_entity_poly.entity_id
_entity_poly.type
_entity_poly.pdbx_seq_one_letter_code
_entity_poly.pdbx_strand_id
1 'polypeptide(L)'
;PDSQFGIPAAKLGLGYDFSSIAALARLVGASVARDILFSGRFLPADEAIRVGLINRIEPEDTIEAEVQAYAALIASNAPLTVRASKAALREWERDPVDRDLVRVEAMSMPASTATTTKRDGGHSPKNGRRRFGAAEKLLGRVRSYVVGEHAAATMKRTGRKEV
;
A
#
# COMPACT_ATOMS: atom_id res chain seq x y z
N PRO A 1 -20.74 10.48 -9.46
CA PRO A 1 -19.63 9.60 -9.92
C PRO A 1 -20.11 8.16 -10.06
N ASP A 2 -19.78 7.47 -11.17
CA ASP A 2 -20.38 6.17 -11.52
C ASP A 2 -19.59 4.95 -11.00
N SER A 3 -18.46 5.19 -10.33
CA SER A 3 -17.65 4.11 -9.75
C SER A 3 -18.37 3.40 -8.60
N GLN A 4 -18.22 2.08 -8.56
CA GLN A 4 -18.82 1.21 -7.56
C GLN A 4 -17.76 0.28 -6.94
N PHE A 5 -17.85 0.05 -5.62
CA PHE A 5 -16.87 -0.70 -4.84
C PHE A 5 -17.56 -1.80 -4.03
N GLY A 6 -17.03 -3.01 -3.99
CA GLY A 6 -17.64 -4.07 -3.19
C GLY A 6 -16.83 -5.34 -3.18
N ILE A 7 -17.20 -6.24 -2.27
CA ILE A 7 -16.58 -7.56 -2.11
C ILE A 7 -17.70 -8.62 -2.20
N PRO A 8 -18.06 -9.11 -3.40
CA PRO A 8 -19.23 -9.96 -3.60
C PRO A 8 -19.00 -11.43 -3.17
N ALA A 9 -18.01 -11.71 -2.32
CA ALA A 9 -17.63 -13.07 -1.93
C ALA A 9 -18.76 -13.86 -1.24
N ALA A 10 -19.59 -13.20 -0.43
CA ALA A 10 -20.77 -13.82 0.17
C ALA A 10 -21.77 -14.38 -0.86
N LYS A 11 -21.90 -13.73 -2.02
CA LYS A 11 -22.77 -14.19 -3.11
C LYS A 11 -22.19 -15.38 -3.87
N LEU A 12 -20.87 -15.59 -3.75
CA LEU A 12 -20.11 -16.62 -4.47
C LEU A 12 -19.69 -17.80 -3.58
N GLY A 13 -20.02 -17.77 -2.29
CA GLY A 13 -19.59 -18.79 -1.33
C GLY A 13 -18.08 -18.81 -1.10
N LEU A 14 -17.40 -17.67 -1.28
CA LEU A 14 -15.95 -17.54 -1.12
C LEU A 14 -15.60 -16.99 0.26
N GLY A 15 -14.53 -17.52 0.85
CA GLY A 15 -13.93 -17.01 2.09
C GLY A 15 -12.68 -16.18 1.81
N TYR A 16 -12.35 -15.27 2.74
CA TYR A 16 -11.05 -14.59 2.80
C TYR A 16 -10.30 -15.03 4.03
N ASP A 17 -8.98 -14.92 3.97
CA ASP A 17 -8.14 -15.09 5.16
C ASP A 17 -8.45 -13.98 6.19
N PHE A 18 -8.14 -14.28 7.45
CA PHE A 18 -8.37 -13.37 8.57
C PHE A 18 -7.68 -12.01 8.39
N SER A 19 -6.45 -12.00 7.83
CA SER A 19 -5.67 -10.77 7.72
C SER A 19 -6.30 -9.78 6.74
N SER A 20 -6.86 -10.27 5.63
CA SER A 20 -7.60 -9.47 4.66
C SER A 20 -8.88 -8.87 5.26
N ILE A 21 -9.63 -9.65 6.03
CA ILE A 21 -10.85 -9.18 6.71
C ILE A 21 -10.50 -8.12 7.77
N ALA A 22 -9.45 -8.37 8.55
CA ALA A 22 -8.98 -7.46 9.58
C ALA A 22 -8.43 -6.16 8.98
N ALA A 23 -7.76 -6.20 7.82
CA ALA A 23 -7.32 -5.02 7.10
C ALA A 23 -8.51 -4.14 6.67
N LEU A 24 -9.56 -4.73 6.10
CA LEU A 24 -10.78 -4.00 5.76
C LEU A 24 -11.42 -3.37 7.00
N ALA A 25 -11.55 -4.13 8.09
CA ALA A 25 -12.14 -3.63 9.33
C ALA A 25 -11.33 -2.49 9.97
N ARG A 26 -10.00 -2.47 9.80
CA ARG A 26 -9.14 -1.34 10.22
C ARG A 26 -9.32 -0.12 9.33
N LEU A 27 -9.61 -0.31 8.05
CA LEU A 27 -9.80 0.78 7.09
C LEU A 27 -11.16 1.49 7.28
N VAL A 28 -12.25 0.73 7.30
CA VAL A 28 -13.63 1.30 7.28
C VAL A 28 -14.40 1.12 8.61
N GLY A 29 -13.77 0.49 9.61
CA GLY A 29 -14.42 0.11 10.85
C GLY A 29 -15.18 -1.21 10.75
N ALA A 30 -15.36 -1.89 11.90
CA ALA A 30 -15.99 -3.21 11.95
C ALA A 30 -17.45 -3.24 11.46
N SER A 31 -18.21 -2.16 11.68
CA SER A 31 -19.61 -2.08 11.24
C SER A 31 -19.74 -2.07 9.71
N VAL A 32 -18.99 -1.19 9.05
CA VAL A 32 -19.01 -1.07 7.58
C VAL A 32 -18.40 -2.32 6.93
N ALA A 33 -17.33 -2.86 7.52
CA ALA A 33 -16.74 -4.10 7.02
C ALA A 33 -17.73 -5.28 7.04
N ARG A 34 -18.54 -5.42 8.08
CA ARG A 34 -19.61 -6.44 8.13
C ARG A 34 -20.65 -6.22 7.05
N ASP A 35 -21.09 -4.97 6.86
CA ASP A 35 -22.06 -4.67 5.80
C ASP A 35 -21.51 -5.04 4.42
N ILE A 36 -20.29 -4.62 4.08
CA ILE A 36 -19.62 -4.98 2.81
C ILE A 36 -19.52 -6.50 2.64
N LEU A 37 -18.98 -7.20 3.65
CA LEU A 37 -18.67 -8.62 3.56
C LEU A 37 -19.93 -9.51 3.56
N PHE A 38 -20.96 -9.15 4.32
CA PHE A 38 -22.16 -9.97 4.47
C PHE A 38 -23.18 -9.72 3.37
N SER A 39 -23.39 -8.45 2.99
CA SER A 39 -24.35 -8.12 1.93
C SER A 39 -23.79 -8.44 0.53
N GLY A 40 -22.47 -8.36 0.35
CA GLY A 40 -21.84 -8.38 -0.97
C GLY A 40 -22.40 -7.31 -1.90
N ARG A 41 -22.92 -6.20 -1.36
CA ARG A 41 -23.44 -5.06 -2.13
C ARG A 41 -22.29 -4.23 -2.70
N PHE A 42 -22.61 -3.47 -3.73
CA PHE A 42 -21.73 -2.44 -4.25
C PHE A 42 -22.05 -1.10 -3.58
N LEU A 43 -21.01 -0.42 -3.12
CA LEU A 43 -21.03 0.92 -2.54
C LEU A 43 -20.79 1.93 -3.67
N PRO A 44 -21.65 2.94 -3.82
CA PRO A 44 -21.38 4.06 -4.71
C PRO A 44 -20.18 4.88 -4.19
N ALA A 45 -19.50 5.60 -5.09
CA ALA A 45 -18.31 6.39 -4.77
C ALA A 45 -18.50 7.34 -3.56
N ASP A 46 -19.64 8.03 -3.48
CA ASP A 46 -19.94 8.98 -2.39
C ASP A 46 -20.06 8.31 -1.02
N GLU A 47 -20.48 7.05 -0.99
CA GLU A 47 -20.48 6.27 0.23
C GLU A 47 -19.07 5.75 0.54
N ALA A 48 -18.36 5.26 -0.47
CA ALA A 48 -16.99 4.75 -0.32
C ALA A 48 -16.03 5.81 0.26
N ILE A 49 -16.13 7.07 -0.18
CA ILE A 49 -15.32 8.17 0.38
C ILE A 49 -15.70 8.46 1.84
N ARG A 50 -17.00 8.46 2.15
CA ARG A 50 -17.51 8.76 3.50
C ARG A 50 -17.10 7.72 4.53
N VAL A 51 -17.04 6.45 4.15
CA VAL A 51 -16.61 5.36 5.04
C VAL A 51 -15.09 5.17 5.08
N GLY A 52 -14.33 5.97 4.32
CA GLY A 52 -12.87 5.88 4.26
C GLY A 52 -12.32 4.72 3.43
N LEU A 53 -13.13 4.13 2.55
CA LEU A 53 -12.69 3.06 1.65
C LEU A 53 -11.82 3.59 0.50
N ILE A 54 -12.09 4.83 0.07
CA ILE A 54 -11.28 5.58 -0.89
C ILE A 54 -10.89 6.93 -0.31
N ASN A 55 -9.89 7.57 -0.91
CA ASN A 55 -9.32 8.81 -0.37
C ASN A 55 -9.77 10.07 -1.11
N ARG A 56 -10.13 9.97 -2.39
CA ARG A 56 -10.50 11.09 -3.27
C ARG A 56 -11.47 10.64 -4.36
N ILE A 57 -12.23 11.59 -4.88
CA ILE A 57 -13.08 11.44 -6.06
C ILE A 57 -12.69 12.57 -7.00
N GLU A 58 -12.26 12.22 -8.22
CA GLU A 58 -11.89 13.19 -9.25
C GLU A 58 -12.78 13.02 -10.49
N PRO A 59 -13.03 14.08 -11.26
CA PRO A 59 -13.67 13.99 -12.58
C PRO A 59 -12.93 13.05 -13.53
N GLU A 60 -13.68 12.38 -14.40
CA GLU A 60 -13.13 11.38 -15.35
C GLU A 60 -12.11 12.01 -16.32
N ASP A 61 -12.32 13.26 -16.71
CA ASP A 61 -11.46 13.99 -17.64
C ASP A 61 -10.14 14.47 -17.01
N THR A 62 -10.07 14.57 -15.67
CA THR A 62 -8.88 15.05 -14.96
C THR A 62 -8.17 13.99 -14.13
N ILE A 63 -8.80 12.83 -13.89
CA ILE A 63 -8.29 11.79 -12.97
C ILE A 63 -6.86 11.34 -13.28
N GLU A 64 -6.50 11.19 -14.56
CA GLU A 64 -5.15 10.77 -14.94
C GLU A 64 -4.11 11.83 -14.54
N ALA A 65 -4.39 13.11 -14.81
CA ALA A 65 -3.50 14.20 -14.46
C ALA A 65 -3.33 14.33 -12.94
N GLU A 66 -4.42 14.21 -12.18
CA GLU A 66 -4.41 14.26 -10.71
C GLU A 66 -3.63 13.09 -10.11
N VAL A 67 -3.80 11.87 -10.63
CA VAL A 67 -3.05 10.69 -10.19
C VAL A 67 -1.54 10.86 -10.45
N GLN A 68 -1.16 11.36 -11.63
CA GLN A 68 0.24 11.61 -11.96
C GLN A 68 0.85 12.70 -11.08
N ALA A 69 0.12 13.80 -10.85
CA ALA A 69 0.57 14.87 -9.98
C ALA A 69 0.77 14.39 -8.53
N TYR A 70 -0.17 13.58 -8.02
CA TYR A 70 -0.06 13.01 -6.68
C TYR A 70 1.09 11.99 -6.55
N ALA A 71 1.30 11.15 -7.57
CA ALA A 71 2.43 10.24 -7.60
C ALA A 71 3.78 10.99 -7.65
N ALA A 72 3.87 12.06 -8.44
CA ALA A 72 5.05 12.91 -8.50
C ALA A 72 5.34 13.60 -7.16
N LEU A 73 4.30 14.07 -6.46
CA LEU A 73 4.41 14.60 -5.10
C LEU A 73 5.06 13.57 -4.16
N ILE A 74 4.57 12.32 -4.15
CA ILE A 74 5.16 11.26 -3.32
C ILE A 74 6.61 10.97 -3.72
N ALA A 75 6.89 10.90 -5.03
CA ALA A 75 8.23 10.61 -5.56
C ALA A 75 9.24 11.72 -5.24
N SER A 76 8.79 12.95 -5.04
CA SER A 76 9.64 14.08 -4.65
C SER A 76 10.09 14.06 -3.18
N ASN A 77 9.46 13.23 -2.35
CA ASN A 77 9.81 13.09 -0.93
C ASN A 77 11.08 12.25 -0.71
N ALA A 78 11.65 12.32 0.49
CA ALA A 78 12.80 11.52 0.88
C ALA A 78 12.52 10.01 0.72
N PRO A 79 13.18 9.30 -0.22
CA PRO A 79 12.81 7.92 -0.57
C PRO A 79 12.96 6.94 0.59
N LEU A 80 13.97 7.14 1.44
CA LEU A 80 14.19 6.32 2.63
C LEU A 80 13.08 6.51 3.66
N THR A 81 12.61 7.75 3.86
CA THR A 81 11.49 8.05 4.76
C THR A 81 10.21 7.40 4.27
N VAL A 82 9.86 7.57 2.99
CA VAL A 82 8.67 6.93 2.39
C VAL A 82 8.75 5.40 2.54
N ARG A 83 9.93 4.81 2.32
CA ARG A 83 10.15 3.37 2.49
C ARG A 83 9.95 2.92 3.94
N ALA A 84 10.52 3.64 4.91
CA ALA A 84 10.38 3.34 6.32
C ALA A 84 8.91 3.45 6.78
N SER A 85 8.21 4.53 6.41
CA SER A 85 6.79 4.72 6.72
C SER A 85 5.91 3.62 6.13
N LYS A 86 6.15 3.21 4.87
CA LYS A 86 5.43 2.08 4.25
C LYS A 86 5.66 0.77 5.00
N ALA A 87 6.88 0.52 5.46
CA ALA A 87 7.19 -0.68 6.22
C ALA A 87 6.53 -0.65 7.61
N ALA A 88 6.56 0.49 8.30
CA ALA A 88 5.90 0.67 9.58
C ALA A 88 4.39 0.41 9.50
N LEU A 89 3.71 0.95 8.48
CA LEU A 89 2.27 0.72 8.27
C LEU A 89 1.96 -0.76 8.01
N ARG A 90 2.79 -1.45 7.22
CA ARG A 90 2.63 -2.89 6.98
C ARG A 90 2.77 -3.72 8.26
N GLU A 91 3.71 -3.38 9.13
CA GLU A 91 3.84 -4.06 10.42
C GLU A 91 2.66 -3.73 11.34
N TRP A 92 2.15 -2.49 11.32
CA TRP A 92 0.97 -2.11 12.10
C TRP A 92 -0.29 -2.89 11.71
N GLU A 93 -0.45 -3.26 10.44
CA GLU A 93 -1.57 -4.07 9.94
C GLU A 93 -1.55 -5.52 10.45
N ARG A 94 -0.39 -6.04 10.84
CA ARG A 94 -0.24 -7.38 11.39
C ARG A 94 -0.80 -7.47 12.82
N ASP A 95 -1.03 -8.70 13.27
CA ASP A 95 -1.30 -8.98 14.68
C ASP A 95 -0.15 -8.42 15.55
N PRO A 96 -0.44 -7.72 16.67
CA PRO A 96 0.58 -7.24 17.59
C PRO A 96 1.70 -8.23 17.93
N VAL A 97 1.40 -9.53 18.05
CA VAL A 97 2.41 -10.55 18.39
C VAL A 97 3.38 -10.84 17.24
N ASP A 98 2.95 -10.59 16.00
CA ASP A 98 3.65 -10.96 14.77
C ASP A 98 4.42 -9.79 14.13
N ARG A 99 4.51 -8.63 14.81
CA ARG A 99 5.12 -7.41 14.28
C ARG A 99 6.63 -7.40 14.48
N ASP A 100 7.40 -7.12 13.43
CA ASP A 100 8.85 -6.92 13.49
C ASP A 100 9.20 -5.44 13.76
N LEU A 101 8.98 -5.01 15.00
CA LEU A 101 9.19 -3.62 15.41
C LEU A 101 10.68 -3.22 15.37
N VAL A 102 11.57 -4.17 15.67
CA VAL A 102 13.04 -3.95 15.65
C VAL A 102 13.50 -3.54 14.26
N ARG A 103 13.02 -4.25 13.22
CA ARG A 103 13.32 -3.88 11.83
C ARG A 103 12.80 -2.50 11.48
N VAL A 104 11.58 -2.16 11.87
CA VAL A 104 10.97 -0.85 11.57
C VAL A 104 11.74 0.29 12.23
N GLU A 105 12.14 0.12 13.48
CA GLU A 105 12.94 1.10 14.21
C GLU A 105 14.30 1.30 13.52
N ALA A 106 14.98 0.22 13.14
CA ALA A 106 16.26 0.28 12.41
C ALA A 106 16.15 1.02 11.07
N MET A 107 15.03 0.91 10.35
CA MET A 107 14.79 1.66 9.11
C MET A 107 14.50 3.15 9.34
N SER A 108 14.02 3.51 10.53
CA SER A 108 13.57 4.86 10.88
C SER A 108 14.68 5.68 11.54
N MET A 109 15.68 5.03 12.13
CA MET A 109 16.81 5.73 12.74
C MET A 109 17.66 6.46 11.70
N PRO A 110 17.99 7.75 11.92
CA PRO A 110 18.90 8.47 11.03
C PRO A 110 20.30 7.86 11.11
N ALA A 111 20.95 7.71 9.95
CA ALA A 111 22.30 7.15 9.86
C ALA A 111 23.36 7.87 10.73
N SER A 112 23.07 9.09 11.23
CA SER A 112 23.98 9.87 12.09
C SER A 112 23.94 9.48 13.56
N THR A 113 22.92 8.76 14.05
CA THR A 113 22.81 8.35 15.46
C THR A 113 23.25 6.90 15.69
N ALA A 114 23.75 6.22 14.65
CA ALA A 114 24.54 5.01 14.85
C ALA A 114 25.84 5.42 15.54
N THR A 115 25.81 5.43 16.88
CA THR A 115 26.92 5.77 17.76
C THR A 115 28.13 4.93 17.36
N THR A 116 29.01 5.54 16.57
CA THR A 116 30.43 5.28 16.64
C THR A 116 30.79 5.59 18.09
N THR A 117 31.12 4.56 18.86
CA THR A 117 31.88 4.74 20.10
C THR A 117 33.09 5.59 19.75
N LYS A 118 33.05 6.86 20.16
CA LYS A 118 34.15 7.81 20.04
C LYS A 118 35.40 7.17 20.67
N ARG A 119 36.37 6.79 19.84
CA ARG A 119 37.79 6.86 20.18
C ARG A 119 38.45 7.81 19.19
N ASP A 120 38.74 8.99 19.72
CA ASP A 120 39.84 9.91 19.45
C ASP A 120 40.25 10.27 18.01
N GLY A 121 40.40 11.58 17.80
CA GLY A 121 41.32 12.15 16.79
C GLY A 121 40.63 12.94 15.68
N GLY A 122 40.79 14.26 15.69
CA GLY A 122 40.08 15.20 14.81
C GLY A 122 40.65 15.37 13.40
N HIS A 123 39.82 15.92 12.51
CA HIS A 123 40.21 16.85 11.44
C HIS A 123 38.98 17.53 10.82
N SER A 124 39.11 18.83 10.52
CA SER A 124 38.10 19.76 9.98
C SER A 124 37.74 19.52 8.49
N PRO A 125 36.64 20.14 7.98
CA PRO A 125 35.92 19.69 6.80
C PRO A 125 36.47 20.27 5.49
N LYS A 126 36.39 19.51 4.38
CA LYS A 126 36.57 20.05 3.02
C LYS A 126 35.32 19.87 2.17
N ASN A 127 34.90 21.02 1.66
CA ASN A 127 33.80 21.31 0.76
C ASN A 127 33.95 20.54 -0.57
N GLY A 128 32.85 19.98 -1.10
CA GLY A 128 32.87 19.18 -2.32
C GLY A 128 31.52 19.09 -2.99
N ARG A 129 31.19 20.13 -3.77
CA ARG A 129 30.08 20.14 -4.74
C ARG A 129 30.08 18.83 -5.56
N ARG A 130 28.96 18.10 -5.57
CA ARG A 130 28.63 17.19 -6.68
C ARG A 130 27.15 17.29 -7.04
N ARG A 131 26.95 17.78 -8.26
CA ARG A 131 25.71 17.73 -9.03
C ARG A 131 25.44 16.25 -9.35
N PHE A 132 24.19 15.81 -9.24
CA PHE A 132 23.69 14.66 -9.99
C PHE A 132 22.42 15.10 -10.70
N GLY A 133 22.59 15.40 -11.99
CA GLY A 133 21.51 15.33 -12.96
C GLY A 133 21.42 13.91 -13.53
N ALA A 134 20.30 13.69 -14.23
CA ALA A 134 19.97 12.55 -15.08
C ALA A 134 19.51 11.27 -14.36
N ALA A 135 18.22 11.00 -14.44
CA ALA A 135 17.61 10.13 -15.47
C ALA A 135 16.37 9.45 -14.84
N GLU A 136 15.14 9.87 -15.13
CA GLU A 136 14.50 9.78 -16.46
C GLU A 136 14.59 8.36 -17.03
N LYS A 137 13.90 7.39 -16.41
CA LYS A 137 13.53 6.10 -17.04
C LYS A 137 12.57 5.18 -16.26
N LEU A 138 11.49 5.70 -15.67
CA LEU A 138 10.45 4.85 -15.05
C LEU A 138 9.01 5.29 -15.34
N LEU A 139 8.75 5.79 -16.56
CA LEU A 139 7.39 6.08 -17.06
C LEU A 139 6.92 4.98 -18.04
N GLY A 140 6.89 3.73 -17.59
CA GLY A 140 6.43 2.62 -18.42
C GLY A 140 5.62 1.61 -17.62
N ARG A 141 4.29 1.61 -17.86
CA ARG A 141 3.25 0.69 -17.35
C ARG A 141 2.72 0.97 -15.93
N VAL A 142 1.78 1.90 -15.84
CA VAL A 142 0.66 1.75 -14.91
C VAL A 142 -0.52 1.23 -15.73
N ARG A 143 -0.71 -0.09 -15.74
CA ARG A 143 -1.96 -0.71 -16.15
C ARG A 143 -2.94 -0.56 -14.99
N SER A 144 -4.16 -0.13 -15.31
CA SER A 144 -5.31 -0.20 -14.42
C SER A 144 -5.43 -1.60 -13.78
N TYR A 145 -5.57 -1.64 -12.45
CA TYR A 145 -5.92 -2.86 -11.73
C TYR A 145 -7.37 -2.76 -11.27
N VAL A 146 -8.24 -3.44 -12.01
CA VAL A 146 -9.51 -3.93 -11.49
C VAL A 146 -9.17 -5.18 -10.67
N VAL A 147 -9.44 -5.17 -9.36
CA VAL A 147 -9.35 -6.39 -8.54
C VAL A 147 -10.60 -7.23 -8.84
N GLY A 148 -10.47 -8.07 -9.85
CA GLY A 148 -11.46 -9.05 -10.23
C GLY A 148 -10.97 -9.80 -11.46
N GLU A 149 -10.08 -10.80 -11.26
CA GLU A 149 -9.84 -11.97 -12.15
C GLU A 149 -8.51 -12.73 -11.90
N HIS A 150 -8.04 -12.86 -10.65
CA HIS A 150 -6.86 -13.72 -10.37
C HIS A 150 -7.09 -14.92 -9.43
N ALA A 151 -8.34 -15.31 -9.20
CA ALA A 151 -8.64 -16.57 -8.49
C ALA A 151 -8.74 -17.81 -9.41
N ALA A 152 -8.78 -17.67 -10.75
CA ALA A 152 -9.08 -18.81 -11.64
C ALA A 152 -7.86 -19.44 -12.35
N ALA A 153 -6.65 -18.87 -12.26
CA ALA A 153 -5.53 -19.27 -13.12
C ALA A 153 -4.54 -20.29 -12.53
N THR A 154 -4.63 -20.65 -11.24
CA THR A 154 -3.69 -21.61 -10.63
C THR A 154 -4.23 -23.05 -10.58
N MET A 155 -5.49 -23.27 -10.98
CA MET A 155 -6.17 -24.59 -10.82
C MET A 155 -6.26 -25.41 -12.12
N LYS A 156 -5.44 -25.12 -13.14
CA LYS A 156 -5.40 -25.88 -14.42
C LYS A 156 -4.05 -26.56 -14.74
N ARG A 157 -3.15 -26.69 -13.76
CA ARG A 157 -1.80 -27.27 -13.96
C ARG A 157 -1.47 -28.52 -13.15
N THR A 158 -2.45 -29.18 -12.56
CA THR A 158 -2.22 -30.51 -11.95
C THR A 158 -3.34 -31.46 -12.33
N GLY A 159 -3.24 -31.97 -13.56
CA GLY A 159 -3.93 -33.20 -13.92
C GLY A 159 -3.23 -34.40 -13.28
N ARG A 160 -4.00 -35.20 -12.56
CA ARG A 160 -3.87 -36.67 -12.37
C ARG A 160 -5.20 -37.13 -11.75
N LYS A 161 -6.12 -37.70 -12.52
CA LYS A 161 -6.25 -39.12 -12.95
C LYS A 161 -6.31 -40.12 -11.78
N GLU A 162 -7.36 -40.95 -11.86
CA GLU A 162 -7.54 -42.30 -11.26
C GLU A 162 -8.00 -42.29 -9.79
N VAL A 163 -9.05 -42.99 -9.36
CA VAL A 163 -9.91 -44.08 -9.89
C VAL A 163 -11.33 -43.85 -9.36
#